data_AF-A0A1Y6EY76-F1
#
_entry.id   AF-A0A1Y6EY76-F1
#
_cell.length_a   1.000
_cell.length_b   1.000
_cell.length_c   1.000
_cell.angle_alpha   90.00
_cell.angle_beta   90.00
_cell.angle_gamma   90.00
#
_symmetry.space_group_name_H-M   'P 1'
#
loop_
_entity.id
_entity.type
_entity.pdbx_description
1 polymer ?
#
loop_
_entity_poly.entity_id
_entity_poly.type
_entity_poly.pdbx_seq_one_letter_code
_entity_poly.pdbx_strand_id
1 'polypeptide(L)'
;MSIKFKLLAAMAALSLVLGACGKAEETASKPKVENKEKSAEKKETEVKEKVAYADVFTEATTELEKAKEGKEVDFDKVTDLYNKNFKELVQQRDAEFEDTIDEKITAALSAGKDGSMDKVVVKQLFDKLMQKVFYTSIKHDFTEVTEKWGNTEEVNAELEEAKNYYAILKTTVEKRDAAYGTTLVSVIDGGFSEIETAVKNNDQLGFNLGKQVVDKTLMKTFYLATGALPNGYATKAAAEAGKDAALAKVEQAEGWAFYQSLSSYLSKHAADETAFIEKQFNLESDVKAVDPAAVNKAFVRGFAKIAIDEYGESKELFGEDKAVITGLEGALFIDIIGEDIKTLLGEDAYKTLTEKAQKYVETAKAKDKAAGEAQLNELISTLNTIVEKAK
;
A
#
# COMPACT_ATOMS: atom_id res chain seq x y z
N MET A 1 -31.99 45.58 25.30
CA MET A 1 -31.08 44.73 26.09
C MET A 1 -30.71 43.55 25.21
N SER A 2 -29.59 43.65 24.49
CA SER A 2 -28.26 43.13 24.86
C SER A 2 -28.20 41.61 24.67
N ILE A 3 -27.81 41.14 23.47
CA ILE A 3 -26.44 40.71 23.05
C ILE A 3 -26.22 39.24 23.44
N LYS A 4 -25.68 38.30 22.65
CA LYS A 4 -25.23 38.04 21.26
C LYS A 4 -24.98 36.49 21.28
N PHE A 5 -24.96 35.70 20.20
CA PHE A 5 -24.05 35.76 19.07
C PHE A 5 -24.56 34.85 17.93
N LYS A 6 -24.28 35.26 16.70
CA LYS A 6 -24.68 34.66 15.43
C LYS A 6 -23.58 33.74 14.86
N LEU A 7 -24.01 32.88 13.94
CA LEU A 7 -23.25 32.26 12.83
C LEU A 7 -22.10 33.13 12.29
N LEU A 8 -21.08 32.47 11.72
CA LEU A 8 -20.76 32.67 10.29
C LEU A 8 -19.87 31.54 9.73
N ALA A 9 -20.20 31.13 8.51
CA ALA A 9 -19.33 30.42 7.59
C ALA A 9 -18.55 31.43 6.71
N ALA A 10 -17.59 30.88 5.97
CA ALA A 10 -17.04 31.32 4.68
C ALA A 10 -15.63 31.95 4.66
N MET A 11 -14.85 31.37 3.73
CA MET A 11 -13.59 31.78 3.14
C MET A 11 -13.52 33.27 2.75
N ALA A 12 -12.30 33.83 2.76
CA ALA A 12 -11.64 34.42 1.58
C ALA A 12 -10.26 35.00 1.93
N ALA A 13 -9.24 34.55 1.17
CA ALA A 13 -8.20 35.28 0.43
C ALA A 13 -7.44 36.52 1.01
N LEU A 14 -6.24 36.67 0.43
CA LEU A 14 -5.29 37.81 0.41
C LEU A 14 -4.24 37.83 1.55
N SER A 15 -2.95 38.09 1.31
CA SER A 15 -2.21 38.48 0.10
C SER A 15 -0.69 38.54 0.35
N LEU A 16 0.06 38.16 -0.69
CA LEU A 16 1.32 38.72 -1.26
C LEU A 16 2.03 39.90 -0.56
N VAL A 17 3.38 39.89 -0.64
CA VAL A 17 4.29 40.85 -1.36
C VAL A 17 5.75 40.30 -1.18
N LEU A 18 6.43 39.71 -2.19
CA LEU A 18 7.12 40.20 -3.40
C LEU A 18 8.58 40.70 -3.20
N GLY A 19 9.47 40.33 -4.14
CA GLY A 19 10.89 40.71 -4.20
C GLY A 19 11.30 41.63 -5.37
N ALA A 20 12.63 41.74 -5.55
CA ALA A 20 13.42 42.24 -6.70
C ALA A 20 13.66 43.77 -6.93
N CYS A 21 14.96 44.11 -6.94
CA CYS A 21 15.78 45.11 -7.70
C CYS A 21 15.25 46.47 -8.20
N GLY A 22 16.04 47.54 -7.93
CA GLY A 22 16.23 48.66 -8.89
C GLY A 22 16.62 50.06 -8.34
N LYS A 23 17.94 50.34 -8.30
CA LYS A 23 18.70 51.64 -8.37
C LYS A 23 18.07 53.00 -7.95
N ALA A 24 18.77 53.70 -7.03
CA ALA A 24 19.31 55.07 -7.19
C ALA A 24 20.44 55.37 -6.17
N GLU A 25 21.49 56.04 -6.64
CA GLU A 25 22.71 56.59 -5.98
C GLU A 25 22.38 57.60 -4.85
N GLU A 26 23.22 58.12 -3.95
CA GLU A 26 24.65 58.17 -3.60
C GLU A 26 24.65 58.83 -2.18
N THR A 27 25.39 58.46 -1.14
CA THR A 27 26.75 58.96 -0.85
C THR A 27 27.30 58.36 0.46
N ALA A 28 28.56 57.93 0.36
CA ALA A 28 29.65 57.83 1.36
C ALA A 28 29.37 57.83 2.88
N SER A 29 29.83 56.76 3.57
CA SER A 29 30.99 56.80 4.49
C SER A 29 31.30 55.40 5.05
N LYS A 30 32.53 54.91 4.83
CA LYS A 30 33.21 53.80 5.54
C LYS A 30 34.31 54.42 6.43
N PRO A 31 34.99 53.70 7.35
CA PRO A 31 34.72 52.38 7.92
C PRO A 31 34.90 52.33 9.47
N LYS A 32 34.47 51.24 10.12
CA LYS A 32 35.29 50.65 11.21
C LYS A 32 35.07 49.14 11.28
N VAL A 33 36.16 48.43 11.04
CA VAL A 33 36.32 46.99 11.24
C VAL A 33 36.50 46.77 12.75
N GLU A 34 35.69 45.90 13.33
CA GLU A 34 36.08 45.18 14.54
C GLU A 34 35.65 43.71 14.36
N ASN A 35 36.67 42.87 14.33
CA ASN A 35 36.61 41.44 14.12
C ASN A 35 36.55 40.80 15.51
N LYS A 36 35.47 40.09 15.84
CA LYS A 36 35.44 39.11 16.93
C LYS A 36 34.51 37.93 16.58
N GLU A 37 35.19 36.83 16.27
CA GLU A 37 34.86 35.43 16.53
C GLU A 37 33.48 34.89 16.09
N LYS A 38 33.52 34.19 14.95
CA LYS A 38 32.57 33.14 14.58
C LYS A 38 32.65 32.00 15.60
N SER A 39 31.61 31.83 16.40
CA SER A 39 31.26 30.50 16.91
C SER A 39 30.61 29.74 15.77
N ALA A 40 31.34 28.78 15.19
CA ALA A 40 30.79 27.82 14.26
C ALA A 40 30.06 26.76 15.09
N GLU A 41 28.74 26.91 15.21
CA GLU A 41 27.86 25.86 15.69
C GLU A 41 27.87 24.74 14.64
N LYS A 42 28.65 23.69 14.92
CA LYS A 42 28.53 22.41 14.22
C LYS A 42 27.10 21.94 14.45
N LYS A 43 26.28 21.94 13.40
CA LYS A 43 25.21 20.95 13.29
C LYS A 43 25.89 19.59 13.28
N GLU A 44 25.93 18.93 14.43
CA GLU A 44 25.97 17.48 14.47
C GLU A 44 24.74 17.01 13.69
N THR A 45 24.96 16.59 12.45
CA THR A 45 24.12 15.57 11.85
C THR A 45 24.21 14.37 12.79
N GLU A 46 23.23 14.22 13.68
CA GLU A 46 22.94 12.92 14.29
C GLU A 46 22.83 11.94 13.14
N VAL A 47 23.83 11.06 13.03
CA VAL A 47 23.68 9.83 12.30
C VAL A 47 22.61 9.07 13.08
N LYS A 48 21.35 9.22 12.66
CA LYS A 48 20.28 8.34 13.16
C LYS A 48 20.77 6.92 12.92
N GLU A 49 21.02 6.21 14.01
CA GLU A 49 21.35 4.79 13.98
C GLU A 49 20.24 4.11 13.17
N LYS A 50 20.61 3.34 12.14
CA LYS A 50 19.63 2.70 11.26
C LYS A 50 18.75 1.79 12.12
N VAL A 51 17.49 2.17 12.29
CA VAL A 51 16.54 1.43 13.14
C VAL A 51 16.39 0.03 12.56
N ALA A 52 16.66 -0.99 13.37
CA ALA A 52 16.43 -2.39 13.02
C ALA A 52 14.92 -2.69 13.11
N TYR A 53 14.14 -2.21 12.14
CA TYR A 53 12.67 -2.29 12.17
C TYR A 53 12.14 -3.72 12.39
N ALA A 54 12.82 -4.74 11.85
CA ALA A 54 12.46 -6.14 12.04
C ALA A 54 12.54 -6.59 13.52
N ASP A 55 13.59 -6.19 14.24
CA ASP A 55 13.79 -6.55 15.64
C ASP A 55 12.77 -5.84 16.53
N VAL A 56 12.58 -4.53 16.32
CA VAL A 56 11.59 -3.74 17.05
C VAL A 56 10.17 -4.26 16.79
N PHE A 57 9.87 -4.64 15.55
CA PHE A 57 8.55 -5.18 15.18
C PHE A 57 8.34 -6.55 15.83
N THR A 58 9.35 -7.41 15.82
CA THR A 58 9.32 -8.71 16.50
C THR A 58 9.13 -8.55 18.01
N GLU A 59 9.81 -7.60 18.64
CA GLU A 59 9.66 -7.33 20.06
C GLU A 59 8.25 -6.83 20.40
N ALA A 60 7.74 -5.84 19.67
CA ALA A 60 6.40 -5.29 19.87
C ALA A 60 5.30 -6.34 19.65
N THR A 61 5.41 -7.13 18.58
CA THR A 61 4.44 -8.19 18.29
C THR A 61 4.53 -9.35 19.27
N THR A 62 5.72 -9.70 19.77
CA THR A 62 5.89 -10.72 20.83
C THR A 62 5.23 -10.28 22.13
N GLU A 63 5.36 -9.01 22.52
CA GLU A 63 4.68 -8.47 23.69
C GLU A 63 3.14 -8.53 23.53
N LEU A 64 2.63 -8.14 22.36
CA LEU A 64 1.21 -8.19 22.05
C LEU A 64 0.67 -9.63 21.94
N GLU A 65 1.47 -10.60 21.51
CA GLU A 65 1.05 -12.01 21.34
C GLU A 65 0.67 -12.66 22.68
N LYS A 66 1.19 -12.15 23.80
CA LYS A 66 0.76 -12.54 25.17
C LYS A 66 -0.75 -12.45 25.37
N ALA A 67 -1.43 -11.56 24.64
CA ALA A 67 -2.89 -11.46 24.66
C ALA A 67 -3.58 -12.79 24.32
N LYS A 68 -3.08 -13.54 23.33
CA LYS A 68 -3.67 -14.83 22.93
C LYS A 68 -3.46 -15.92 23.97
N GLU A 69 -2.44 -15.77 24.80
CA GLU A 69 -2.12 -16.71 25.88
C GLU A 69 -2.84 -16.36 27.20
N GLY A 70 -3.70 -15.34 27.20
CA GLY A 70 -4.34 -14.83 28.41
C GLY A 70 -3.35 -14.19 29.40
N LYS A 71 -2.15 -13.84 28.95
CA LYS A 71 -1.12 -13.20 29.76
C LYS A 71 -1.27 -11.68 29.74
N GLU A 72 -0.67 -11.03 30.73
CA GLU A 72 -0.60 -9.57 30.78
C GLU A 72 0.24 -9.03 29.63
N VAL A 73 -0.26 -7.96 29.00
CA VAL A 73 0.36 -7.25 27.88
C VAL A 73 0.82 -5.91 28.41
N ASP A 74 2.11 -5.60 28.24
CA ASP A 74 2.67 -4.29 28.56
C ASP A 74 2.45 -3.30 27.40
N PHE A 75 1.28 -2.66 27.40
CA PHE A 75 0.95 -1.64 26.39
C PHE A 75 1.82 -0.40 26.47
N ASP A 76 2.39 -0.08 27.63
CA ASP A 76 3.32 1.04 27.78
C ASP A 76 4.62 0.75 27.05
N LYS A 77 5.16 -0.47 27.19
CA LYS A 77 6.31 -0.94 26.41
C LYS A 77 6.04 -0.87 24.91
N VAL A 78 4.90 -1.38 24.44
CA VAL A 78 4.57 -1.38 22.99
C VAL A 78 4.41 0.05 22.46
N THR A 79 3.75 0.92 23.23
CA THR A 79 3.59 2.34 22.90
C THR A 79 4.93 3.06 22.81
N ASP A 80 5.85 2.75 23.73
CA ASP A 80 7.21 3.27 23.72
C ASP A 80 8.00 2.81 22.49
N LEU A 81 7.95 1.52 22.16
CA LEU A 81 8.59 0.97 20.96
C LEU A 81 8.05 1.66 19.71
N TYR A 82 6.73 1.85 19.63
CA TYR A 82 6.09 2.56 18.54
C TYR A 82 6.55 4.02 18.42
N ASN A 83 6.43 4.80 19.49
CA ASN A 83 6.75 6.22 19.49
C ASN A 83 8.23 6.50 19.17
N LYS A 84 9.14 5.66 19.69
CA LYS A 84 10.59 5.86 19.53
C LYS A 84 11.10 5.42 18.16
N ASN A 85 10.50 4.38 17.57
CA ASN A 85 11.09 3.71 16.39
C ASN A 85 10.20 3.78 15.14
N PHE A 86 8.88 3.72 15.28
CA PHE A 86 7.97 3.58 14.13
C PHE A 86 7.21 4.85 13.78
N LYS A 87 6.82 5.65 14.78
CA LYS A 87 5.86 6.75 14.58
C LYS A 87 6.27 7.72 13.48
N GLU A 88 7.54 8.10 13.41
CA GLU A 88 8.04 8.99 12.35
C GLU A 88 7.89 8.35 10.95
N LEU A 89 8.29 7.09 10.79
CA LEU A 89 8.10 6.35 9.55
C LEU A 89 6.62 6.30 9.17
N VAL A 90 5.74 5.93 10.12
CA VAL A 90 4.29 5.86 9.87
C VAL A 90 3.75 7.21 9.41
N GLN A 91 4.10 8.30 10.08
CA GLN A 91 3.63 9.64 9.73
C GLN A 91 4.14 10.10 8.34
N GLN A 92 5.36 9.72 7.96
CA GLN A 92 5.87 9.99 6.62
C GLN A 92 5.10 9.21 5.55
N ARG A 93 4.81 7.93 5.80
CA ARG A 93 4.00 7.11 4.88
C ARG A 93 2.55 7.61 4.82
N ASP A 94 1.97 7.99 5.94
CA ASP A 94 0.63 8.60 6.01
C ASP A 94 0.55 9.87 5.16
N ALA A 95 1.57 10.75 5.25
CA ALA A 95 1.63 11.96 4.45
C ALA A 95 1.78 11.70 2.95
N GLU A 96 2.59 10.72 2.55
CA GLU A 96 2.83 10.39 1.14
C GLU A 96 1.63 9.69 0.49
N PHE A 97 0.93 8.84 1.23
CA PHE A 97 -0.17 8.02 0.72
C PHE A 97 -1.57 8.51 1.12
N GLU A 98 -1.66 9.69 1.74
CA GLU A 98 -2.90 10.31 2.23
C GLU A 98 -3.67 9.39 3.20
N ASP A 99 -2.93 8.74 4.09
CA ASP A 99 -3.41 7.73 5.03
C ASP A 99 -3.44 8.27 6.48
N THR A 100 -4.02 7.49 7.40
CA THR A 100 -4.17 7.85 8.84
C THR A 100 -3.78 6.69 9.76
N ILE A 101 -2.71 5.96 9.43
CA ILE A 101 -2.28 4.76 10.14
C ILE A 101 -1.71 5.08 11.52
N ASP A 102 -1.00 6.21 11.70
CA ASP A 102 -0.50 6.63 13.02
C ASP A 102 -1.64 6.82 14.02
N GLU A 103 -2.71 7.50 13.59
CA GLU A 103 -3.91 7.69 14.40
C GLU A 103 -4.54 6.34 14.77
N LYS A 104 -4.72 5.45 13.78
CA LYS A 104 -5.34 4.13 13.97
C LYS A 104 -4.53 3.25 14.94
N ILE A 105 -3.20 3.22 14.82
CA ILE A 105 -2.31 2.47 15.72
C ILE A 105 -2.33 3.07 17.12
N THR A 106 -2.18 4.40 17.24
CA THR A 106 -2.17 5.09 18.54
C THR A 106 -3.50 4.89 19.29
N ALA A 107 -4.62 4.97 18.57
CA ALA A 107 -5.94 4.72 19.14
C ALA A 107 -6.10 3.26 19.61
N ALA A 108 -5.68 2.29 18.81
CA ALA A 108 -5.75 0.87 19.18
C ALA A 108 -4.91 0.55 20.42
N LEU A 109 -3.66 1.05 20.50
CA LEU A 109 -2.81 0.84 21.67
C LEU A 109 -3.40 1.48 22.93
N SER A 110 -3.95 2.69 22.82
CA SER A 110 -4.62 3.38 23.93
C SER A 110 -5.85 2.61 24.41
N ALA A 111 -6.69 2.14 23.48
CA ALA A 111 -7.89 1.37 23.78
C ALA A 111 -7.57 -0.02 24.37
N GLY A 112 -6.44 -0.62 23.98
CA GLY A 112 -5.94 -1.85 24.61
C GLY A 112 -5.49 -1.62 26.05
N LYS A 113 -4.81 -0.50 26.31
CA LYS A 113 -4.33 -0.11 27.63
C LYS A 113 -5.49 0.18 28.60
N ASP A 114 -6.49 0.93 28.16
CA ASP A 114 -7.64 1.29 29.01
C ASP A 114 -8.72 0.19 29.10
N GLY A 115 -8.60 -0.84 28.26
CA GLY A 115 -9.50 -2.00 28.24
C GLY A 115 -10.80 -1.79 27.45
N SER A 116 -10.93 -0.69 26.72
CA SER A 116 -12.07 -0.44 25.82
C SER A 116 -12.02 -1.27 24.53
N MET A 117 -10.86 -1.82 24.18
CA MET A 117 -10.69 -2.75 23.07
C MET A 117 -10.06 -4.07 23.54
N ASP A 118 -10.54 -5.19 22.99
CA ASP A 118 -9.96 -6.50 23.23
C ASP A 118 -8.48 -6.54 22.84
N LYS A 119 -7.64 -7.12 23.70
CA LYS A 119 -6.18 -7.11 23.53
C LYS A 119 -5.72 -7.88 22.30
N VAL A 120 -6.43 -8.95 21.94
CA VAL A 120 -6.14 -9.73 20.72
C VAL A 120 -6.53 -8.93 19.49
N VAL A 121 -7.63 -8.18 19.53
CA VAL A 121 -7.99 -7.22 18.47
C VAL A 121 -6.88 -6.17 18.29
N VAL A 122 -6.42 -5.54 19.37
CA VAL A 122 -5.32 -4.55 19.30
C VAL A 122 -4.05 -5.15 18.70
N LYS A 123 -3.70 -6.38 19.07
CA LYS A 123 -2.58 -7.13 18.49
C LYS A 123 -2.70 -7.32 16.98
N GLN A 124 -3.91 -7.56 16.46
CA GLN A 124 -4.12 -7.69 15.02
C GLN A 124 -4.06 -6.34 14.32
N LEU A 125 -4.65 -5.30 14.89
CA LEU A 125 -4.59 -3.95 14.32
C LEU A 125 -3.15 -3.47 14.23
N PHE A 126 -2.37 -3.54 15.32
CA PHE A 126 -0.96 -3.15 15.31
C PHE A 126 -0.14 -3.91 14.27
N ASP A 127 -0.20 -5.24 14.30
CA ASP A 127 0.56 -6.11 13.39
C ASP A 127 0.25 -5.78 11.93
N LYS A 128 -1.02 -5.75 11.53
CA LYS A 128 -1.38 -5.64 10.10
C LYS A 128 -1.28 -4.23 9.57
N LEU A 129 -1.56 -3.22 10.40
CA LEU A 129 -1.35 -1.83 10.01
C LEU A 129 0.16 -1.53 9.85
N MET A 130 1.03 -2.11 10.68
CA MET A 130 2.47 -2.01 10.44
C MET A 130 2.92 -2.74 9.17
N GLN A 131 2.29 -3.88 8.82
CA GLN A 131 2.55 -4.52 7.52
C GLN A 131 2.16 -3.62 6.34
N LYS A 132 1.08 -2.84 6.45
CA LYS A 132 0.76 -1.79 5.47
C LYS A 132 1.89 -0.77 5.39
N VAL A 133 2.38 -0.27 6.53
CA VAL A 133 3.49 0.70 6.58
C VAL A 133 4.72 0.15 5.84
N PHE A 134 5.16 -1.06 6.14
CA PHE A 134 6.31 -1.68 5.45
C PHE A 134 6.06 -1.85 3.95
N TYR A 135 4.85 -2.23 3.54
CA TYR A 135 4.48 -2.28 2.13
C TYR A 135 4.58 -0.91 1.46
N THR A 136 4.06 0.15 2.09
CA THR A 136 4.16 1.51 1.56
C THR A 136 5.60 2.05 1.59
N SER A 137 6.46 1.56 2.48
CA SER A 137 7.89 1.88 2.45
C SER A 137 8.60 1.24 1.27
N ILE A 138 8.29 -0.01 0.90
CA ILE A 138 8.83 -0.61 -0.34
C ILE A 138 8.49 0.25 -1.57
N LYS A 139 7.26 0.80 -1.61
CA LYS A 139 6.83 1.69 -2.70
C LYS A 139 7.55 3.03 -2.69
N HIS A 140 7.83 3.56 -1.50
CA HIS A 140 8.64 4.75 -1.32
C HIS A 140 10.04 4.53 -1.88
N ASP A 141 10.71 3.47 -1.46
CA ASP A 141 12.07 3.14 -1.88
C ASP A 141 12.13 2.94 -3.40
N PHE A 142 11.12 2.32 -4.02
CA PHE A 142 11.03 2.24 -5.49
C PHE A 142 10.85 3.60 -6.18
N THR A 143 10.19 4.56 -5.53
CA THR A 143 10.09 5.95 -6.01
C THR A 143 11.45 6.63 -5.88
N GLU A 144 12.11 6.52 -4.73
CA GLU A 144 13.45 7.04 -4.48
C GLU A 144 14.48 6.48 -5.46
N VAL A 145 14.46 5.18 -5.79
CA VAL A 145 15.30 4.60 -6.85
C VAL A 145 15.09 5.30 -8.20
N THR A 146 13.85 5.64 -8.53
CA THR A 146 13.53 6.35 -9.77
C THR A 146 14.09 7.77 -9.76
N GLU A 147 13.97 8.47 -8.63
CA GLU A 147 14.43 9.86 -8.47
C GLU A 147 15.96 9.96 -8.42
N LYS A 148 16.62 8.97 -7.80
CA LYS A 148 18.07 8.86 -7.65
C LYS A 148 18.73 8.12 -8.80
N TRP A 149 17.99 7.82 -9.87
CA TRP A 149 18.48 7.03 -10.99
C TRP A 149 19.79 7.61 -11.56
N GLY A 150 20.78 6.74 -11.76
CA GLY A 150 22.14 7.13 -12.16
C GLY A 150 23.10 7.39 -10.99
N ASN A 151 22.60 7.53 -9.76
CA ASN A 151 23.44 7.47 -8.55
C ASN A 151 23.47 6.04 -7.99
N THR A 152 24.45 5.25 -8.41
CA THR A 152 24.53 3.81 -8.08
C THR A 152 24.57 3.52 -6.58
N GLU A 153 25.22 4.36 -5.77
CA GLU A 153 25.30 4.13 -4.32
C GLU A 153 23.94 4.33 -3.65
N GLU A 154 23.27 5.44 -3.96
CA GLU A 154 21.94 5.74 -3.43
C GLU A 154 20.90 4.75 -3.93
N VAL A 155 20.88 4.43 -5.23
CA VAL A 155 19.96 3.42 -5.79
C VAL A 155 20.10 2.07 -5.10
N ASN A 156 21.33 1.59 -4.89
CA ASN A 156 21.54 0.32 -4.21
C ASN A 156 21.13 0.38 -2.72
N ALA A 157 21.31 1.53 -2.07
CA ALA A 157 20.87 1.71 -0.68
C ALA A 157 19.33 1.60 -0.56
N GLU A 158 18.58 2.26 -1.46
CA GLU A 158 17.12 2.17 -1.51
C GLU A 158 16.65 0.74 -1.82
N LEU A 159 17.30 0.03 -2.75
CA LEU A 159 16.96 -1.36 -3.06
C LEU A 159 17.18 -2.30 -1.87
N GLU A 160 18.26 -2.11 -1.12
CA GLU A 160 18.49 -2.90 0.10
C GLU A 160 17.47 -2.56 1.19
N GLU A 161 17.06 -1.30 1.31
CA GLU A 161 16.00 -0.90 2.23
C GLU A 161 14.65 -1.55 1.88
N ALA A 162 14.25 -1.53 0.61
CA ALA A 162 13.04 -2.18 0.12
C ALA A 162 13.02 -3.68 0.45
N LYS A 163 14.15 -4.37 0.26
CA LYS A 163 14.28 -5.80 0.62
C LYS A 163 14.19 -6.03 2.12
N ASN A 164 14.73 -5.15 2.94
CA ASN A 164 14.64 -5.26 4.40
C ASN A 164 13.18 -5.14 4.87
N TYR A 165 12.40 -4.23 4.30
CA TYR A 165 10.95 -4.17 4.56
C TYR A 165 10.22 -5.42 4.06
N TYR A 166 10.55 -5.92 2.86
CA TYR A 166 9.96 -7.15 2.34
C TYR A 166 10.29 -8.37 3.22
N ALA A 167 11.49 -8.46 3.79
CA ALA A 167 11.86 -9.55 4.69
C ALA A 167 10.90 -9.66 5.90
N ILE A 168 10.38 -8.54 6.39
CA ILE A 168 9.36 -8.50 7.45
C ILE A 168 8.01 -9.05 6.95
N LEU A 169 7.66 -8.75 5.69
CA LEU A 169 6.40 -9.20 5.08
C LEU A 169 6.45 -10.66 4.59
N LYS A 170 7.64 -11.23 4.37
CA LYS A 170 7.83 -12.54 3.74
C LYS A 170 7.04 -13.65 4.42
N THR A 171 6.97 -13.68 5.74
CA THR A 171 6.16 -14.68 6.47
C THR A 171 4.66 -14.56 6.20
N THR A 172 4.14 -13.35 5.94
CA THR A 172 2.74 -13.19 5.51
C THR A 172 2.54 -13.73 4.11
N VAL A 173 3.49 -13.52 3.20
CA VAL A 173 3.47 -14.07 1.84
C VAL A 173 3.51 -15.60 1.87
N GLU A 174 4.43 -16.18 2.64
CA GLU A 174 4.55 -17.65 2.84
C GLU A 174 3.25 -18.27 3.37
N LYS A 175 2.56 -17.58 4.29
CA LYS A 175 1.25 -18.03 4.78
C LYS A 175 0.18 -18.05 3.69
N ARG A 176 0.28 -17.21 2.65
CA ARG A 176 -0.65 -17.23 1.50
C ARG A 176 -0.26 -18.29 0.49
N ASP A 177 1.02 -18.47 0.23
CA ASP A 177 1.52 -19.60 -0.56
C ASP A 177 1.05 -20.93 0.01
N ALA A 178 1.20 -21.13 1.33
CA ALA A 178 0.72 -22.35 1.99
C ALA A 178 -0.80 -22.51 1.93
N ALA A 179 -1.58 -21.43 2.06
CA ALA A 179 -3.03 -21.49 2.11
C ALA A 179 -3.68 -21.69 0.72
N TYR A 180 -3.07 -21.14 -0.33
CA TYR A 180 -3.63 -21.12 -1.69
C TYR A 180 -2.85 -21.98 -2.70
N GLY A 181 -1.70 -22.54 -2.32
CA GLY A 181 -0.84 -23.28 -3.24
C GLY A 181 -0.17 -22.37 -4.28
N THR A 182 0.05 -21.10 -3.95
CA THR A 182 0.69 -20.11 -4.82
C THR A 182 2.22 -20.13 -4.67
N THR A 183 2.91 -19.33 -5.49
CA THR A 183 4.37 -19.18 -5.48
C THR A 183 4.79 -17.71 -5.37
N LEU A 184 4.03 -16.91 -4.61
CA LEU A 184 4.20 -15.47 -4.47
C LEU A 184 5.57 -15.09 -3.95
N VAL A 185 6.14 -15.85 -3.00
CA VAL A 185 7.52 -15.62 -2.53
C VAL A 185 8.50 -15.68 -3.69
N SER A 186 8.40 -16.73 -4.51
CA SER A 186 9.29 -16.90 -5.68
C SER A 186 9.09 -15.79 -6.71
N VAL A 187 7.86 -15.31 -6.89
CA VAL A 187 7.55 -14.22 -7.83
C VAL A 187 8.16 -12.90 -7.34
N ILE A 188 8.04 -12.59 -6.04
CA ILE A 188 8.64 -11.37 -5.46
C ILE A 188 10.17 -11.44 -5.47
N ASP A 189 10.75 -12.57 -5.06
CA ASP A 189 12.21 -12.79 -5.08
C ASP A 189 12.76 -12.67 -6.53
N GLY A 190 12.00 -13.17 -7.51
CA GLY A 190 12.28 -12.98 -8.95
C GLY A 190 12.18 -11.51 -9.38
N GLY A 191 11.14 -10.80 -8.97
CA GLY A 191 10.95 -9.37 -9.26
C GLY A 191 12.08 -8.50 -8.70
N PHE A 192 12.55 -8.75 -7.48
CA PHE A 192 13.74 -8.08 -6.94
C PHE A 192 15.01 -8.41 -7.76
N SER A 193 15.17 -9.65 -8.20
CA SER A 193 16.30 -10.05 -9.05
C SER A 193 16.29 -9.34 -10.41
N GLU A 194 15.10 -9.16 -11.00
CA GLU A 194 14.91 -8.38 -12.24
C GLU A 194 15.24 -6.89 -12.02
N ILE A 195 14.76 -6.30 -10.92
CA ILE A 195 15.06 -4.93 -10.51
C ILE A 195 16.57 -4.69 -10.40
N GLU A 196 17.29 -5.56 -9.69
CA GLU A 196 18.74 -5.44 -9.56
C GLU A 196 19.46 -5.54 -10.90
N THR A 197 19.03 -6.47 -11.75
CA THR A 197 19.60 -6.67 -13.08
C THR A 197 19.38 -5.43 -13.94
N ALA A 198 18.19 -4.84 -13.86
CA ALA A 198 17.84 -3.63 -14.56
C ALA A 198 18.68 -2.44 -14.10
N VAL A 199 18.87 -2.25 -12.79
CA VAL A 199 19.77 -1.21 -12.24
C VAL A 199 21.22 -1.41 -12.72
N LYS A 200 21.75 -2.64 -12.66
CA LYS A 200 23.11 -2.96 -13.14
C LYS A 200 23.29 -2.65 -14.62
N ASN A 201 22.24 -2.85 -15.42
CA ASN A 201 22.25 -2.63 -16.86
C ASN A 201 21.80 -1.22 -17.27
N ASN A 202 21.51 -0.33 -16.32
CA ASN A 202 20.92 0.99 -16.56
C ASN A 202 19.64 0.92 -17.43
N ASP A 203 18.81 -0.10 -17.20
CA ASP A 203 17.53 -0.35 -17.88
C ASP A 203 16.37 0.16 -17.00
N GLN A 204 16.00 1.43 -17.18
CA GLN A 204 14.94 2.05 -16.38
C GLN A 204 13.55 1.44 -16.66
N LEU A 205 13.31 0.97 -17.89
CA LEU A 205 12.06 0.26 -18.21
C LEU A 205 12.01 -1.08 -17.48
N GLY A 206 13.09 -1.88 -17.55
CA GLY A 206 13.21 -3.14 -16.80
C GLY A 206 12.98 -2.95 -15.30
N PHE A 207 13.54 -1.90 -14.70
CA PHE A 207 13.29 -1.54 -13.31
C PHE A 207 11.81 -1.26 -13.04
N ASN A 208 11.19 -0.43 -13.90
CA ASN A 208 9.79 -0.08 -13.77
C ASN A 208 8.86 -1.28 -13.96
N LEU A 209 9.21 -2.28 -14.78
CA LEU A 209 8.42 -3.50 -14.90
C LEU A 209 8.60 -4.42 -13.68
N GLY A 210 9.84 -4.62 -13.22
CA GLY A 210 10.13 -5.46 -12.06
C GLY A 210 9.47 -4.95 -10.78
N LYS A 211 9.46 -3.62 -10.55
CA LYS A 211 8.78 -3.05 -9.37
C LYS A 211 7.27 -3.29 -9.38
N GLN A 212 6.63 -3.35 -10.56
CA GLN A 212 5.20 -3.66 -10.66
C GLN A 212 4.92 -5.11 -10.29
N VAL A 213 5.79 -6.04 -10.71
CA VAL A 213 5.69 -7.45 -10.30
C VAL A 213 5.75 -7.56 -8.77
N VAL A 214 6.69 -6.89 -8.11
CA VAL A 214 6.77 -6.89 -6.64
C VAL A 214 5.53 -6.24 -6.00
N ASP A 215 5.17 -5.03 -6.43
CA ASP A 215 4.04 -4.26 -5.87
C ASP A 215 2.73 -5.04 -5.98
N LYS A 216 2.37 -5.52 -7.17
CA LYS A 216 1.08 -6.18 -7.37
C LYS A 216 1.04 -7.59 -6.77
N THR A 217 2.18 -8.27 -6.63
CA THR A 217 2.24 -9.55 -5.91
C THR A 217 2.05 -9.37 -4.40
N LEU A 218 2.54 -8.26 -3.83
CA LEU A 218 2.23 -7.88 -2.45
C LEU A 218 0.74 -7.50 -2.30
N MET A 219 0.16 -6.76 -3.25
CA MET A 219 -1.29 -6.53 -3.29
C MET A 219 -2.08 -7.85 -3.34
N LYS A 220 -1.65 -8.81 -4.15
CA LYS A 220 -2.23 -10.16 -4.20
C LYS A 220 -2.19 -10.84 -2.84
N THR A 221 -1.07 -10.73 -2.12
CA THR A 221 -0.92 -11.27 -0.76
C THR A 221 -1.98 -10.70 0.20
N PHE A 222 -2.22 -9.39 0.16
CA PHE A 222 -3.24 -8.75 0.99
C PHE A 222 -4.67 -9.08 0.54
N TYR A 223 -4.91 -9.24 -0.76
CA TYR A 223 -6.19 -9.70 -1.28
C TYR A 223 -6.51 -11.12 -0.80
N LEU A 224 -5.54 -12.04 -0.94
CA LEU A 224 -5.64 -13.40 -0.46
C LEU A 224 -5.82 -13.47 1.06
N ALA A 225 -5.21 -12.54 1.81
CA ALA A 225 -5.48 -12.43 3.23
C ALA A 225 -6.94 -12.04 3.51
N THR A 226 -7.48 -11.11 2.74
CA THR A 226 -8.71 -10.40 3.11
C THR A 226 -9.96 -11.05 2.56
N GLY A 227 -10.09 -11.09 1.22
CA GLY A 227 -11.34 -11.33 0.52
C GLY A 227 -11.36 -12.54 -0.41
N ALA A 228 -10.22 -13.20 -0.64
CA ALA A 228 -10.19 -14.37 -1.50
C ALA A 228 -10.80 -15.60 -0.80
N LEU A 229 -11.60 -16.36 -1.53
CA LEU A 229 -12.18 -17.62 -1.01
C LEU A 229 -11.20 -18.79 -1.20
N PRO A 230 -11.19 -19.80 -0.31
CA PRO A 230 -11.96 -19.89 0.94
C PRO A 230 -11.21 -19.36 2.17
N ASN A 231 -9.93 -18.94 2.06
CA ASN A 231 -9.08 -18.73 3.23
C ASN A 231 -8.99 -17.28 3.74
N GLY A 232 -9.64 -16.32 3.07
CA GLY A 232 -9.62 -14.91 3.46
C GLY A 232 -10.32 -14.65 4.80
N TYR A 233 -9.96 -13.55 5.47
CA TYR A 233 -10.51 -13.15 6.76
C TYR A 233 -12.02 -12.87 6.71
N ALA A 234 -12.59 -12.48 5.56
CA ALA A 234 -14.04 -12.43 5.42
C ALA A 234 -14.67 -13.81 5.70
N THR A 235 -14.13 -14.88 5.10
CA THR A 235 -14.61 -16.25 5.30
C THR A 235 -14.39 -16.72 6.72
N LYS A 236 -13.21 -16.46 7.31
CA LYS A 236 -12.90 -16.86 8.69
C LYS A 236 -13.81 -16.17 9.70
N ALA A 237 -14.00 -14.86 9.57
CA ALA A 237 -14.89 -14.10 10.44
C ALA A 237 -16.33 -14.62 10.37
N ALA A 238 -16.85 -14.85 9.16
CA ALA A 238 -18.20 -15.40 8.98
C ALA A 238 -18.33 -16.84 9.54
N ALA A 239 -17.30 -17.68 9.36
CA ALA A 239 -17.29 -19.05 9.86
C ALA A 239 -17.29 -19.12 11.40
N GLU A 240 -16.56 -18.21 12.05
CA GLU A 240 -16.50 -18.14 13.52
C GLU A 240 -17.68 -17.40 14.14
N ALA A 241 -18.38 -16.53 13.40
CA ALA A 241 -19.53 -15.77 13.91
C ALA A 241 -20.66 -16.65 14.48
N GLY A 242 -20.76 -17.90 14.02
CA GLY A 242 -21.70 -18.91 14.53
C GLY A 242 -21.16 -19.80 15.66
N LYS A 243 -19.87 -19.72 15.99
CA LYS A 243 -19.18 -20.60 16.93
C LYS A 243 -18.62 -19.84 18.13
N ASP A 244 -17.87 -18.78 17.86
CA ASP A 244 -17.19 -17.94 18.84
C ASP A 244 -17.22 -16.48 18.36
N ALA A 245 -18.11 -15.69 18.96
CA ALA A 245 -18.28 -14.28 18.60
C ALA A 245 -17.03 -13.43 18.90
N ALA A 246 -16.24 -13.78 19.90
CA ALA A 246 -15.02 -13.06 20.24
C ALA A 246 -13.94 -13.33 19.19
N LEU A 247 -13.73 -14.61 18.84
CA LEU A 247 -12.80 -14.98 17.77
C LEU A 247 -13.23 -14.40 16.42
N ALA A 248 -14.53 -14.45 16.09
CA ALA A 248 -15.06 -13.83 14.88
C ALA A 248 -14.71 -12.33 14.80
N LYS A 249 -14.76 -11.60 15.92
CA LYS A 249 -14.39 -10.18 15.98
C LYS A 249 -12.90 -9.97 15.74
N VAL A 250 -12.06 -10.84 16.27
CA VAL A 250 -10.61 -10.84 16.00
C VAL A 250 -10.34 -11.06 14.51
N GLU A 251 -10.99 -12.04 13.89
CA GLU A 251 -10.86 -12.31 12.44
C GLU A 251 -11.38 -11.13 11.60
N GLN A 252 -12.48 -10.48 12.00
CA GLN A 252 -12.98 -9.27 11.34
C GLN A 252 -11.96 -8.13 11.42
N ALA A 253 -11.34 -7.92 12.59
CA ALA A 253 -10.32 -6.89 12.79
C ALA A 253 -9.06 -7.14 11.96
N GLU A 254 -8.62 -8.39 11.86
CA GLU A 254 -7.49 -8.76 11.01
C GLU A 254 -7.81 -8.55 9.53
N GLY A 255 -9.03 -8.89 9.09
CA GLY A 255 -9.52 -8.61 7.74
C GLY A 255 -9.60 -7.11 7.42
N TRP A 256 -10.15 -6.31 8.34
CA TRP A 256 -10.19 -4.84 8.21
C TRP A 256 -8.80 -4.26 8.03
N ALA A 257 -7.84 -4.68 8.87
CA ALA A 257 -6.51 -4.10 8.88
C ALA A 257 -5.70 -4.49 7.63
N PHE A 258 -5.83 -5.73 7.13
CA PHE A 258 -5.24 -6.10 5.84
C PHE A 258 -5.89 -5.38 4.66
N TYR A 259 -7.21 -5.16 4.70
CA TYR A 259 -7.90 -4.40 3.68
C TYR A 259 -7.34 -2.98 3.52
N GLN A 260 -6.85 -2.36 4.61
CA GLN A 260 -6.27 -1.02 4.55
C GLN A 260 -5.11 -0.93 3.55
N SER A 261 -4.34 -2.00 3.32
CA SER A 261 -3.25 -2.05 2.32
C SER A 261 -3.74 -1.97 0.87
N LEU A 262 -5.03 -2.21 0.63
CA LEU A 262 -5.65 -2.20 -0.70
C LEU A 262 -6.61 -1.03 -0.90
N SER A 263 -7.20 -0.54 0.20
CA SER A 263 -8.30 0.44 0.21
C SER A 263 -8.01 1.71 -0.59
N SER A 264 -6.84 2.33 -0.43
CA SER A 264 -6.50 3.58 -1.11
C SER A 264 -6.44 3.38 -2.63
N TYR A 265 -5.83 2.29 -3.10
CA TYR A 265 -5.79 1.95 -4.53
C TYR A 265 -7.20 1.65 -5.05
N LEU A 266 -7.94 0.77 -4.38
CA LEU A 266 -9.31 0.41 -4.80
C LEU A 266 -10.23 1.64 -4.84
N SER A 267 -10.10 2.57 -3.90
CA SER A 267 -10.99 3.74 -3.81
C SER A 267 -10.86 4.67 -5.02
N LYS A 268 -9.67 4.75 -5.64
CA LYS A 268 -9.41 5.60 -6.81
C LYS A 268 -10.11 5.11 -8.08
N HIS A 269 -10.38 3.81 -8.17
CA HIS A 269 -10.91 3.15 -9.38
C HIS A 269 -12.31 2.53 -9.17
N ALA A 270 -12.65 2.20 -7.92
CA ALA A 270 -13.80 1.40 -7.54
C ALA A 270 -14.34 1.84 -6.17
N ALA A 271 -14.76 3.10 -6.07
CA ALA A 271 -15.23 3.71 -4.83
C ALA A 271 -16.43 2.96 -4.20
N ASP A 272 -17.38 2.50 -5.02
CA ASP A 272 -18.56 1.76 -4.54
C ASP A 272 -18.18 0.39 -3.95
N GLU A 273 -17.29 -0.36 -4.61
CA GLU A 273 -16.75 -1.61 -4.08
C GLU A 273 -15.96 -1.37 -2.79
N THR A 274 -15.18 -0.30 -2.74
CA THR A 274 -14.39 0.09 -1.56
C THR A 274 -15.30 0.37 -0.37
N ALA A 275 -16.31 1.23 -0.55
CA ALA A 275 -17.27 1.55 0.50
C ALA A 275 -18.04 0.31 0.97
N PHE A 276 -18.37 -0.60 0.05
CA PHE A 276 -18.99 -1.87 0.40
C PHE A 276 -18.06 -2.74 1.27
N ILE A 277 -16.80 -2.96 0.86
CA ILE A 277 -15.84 -3.79 1.60
C ILE A 277 -15.57 -3.21 2.98
N GLU A 278 -15.35 -1.89 3.08
CA GLU A 278 -15.15 -1.20 4.35
C GLU A 278 -16.34 -1.42 5.30
N LYS A 279 -17.57 -1.35 4.79
CA LYS A 279 -18.79 -1.62 5.56
C LYS A 279 -18.83 -3.06 6.10
N GLN A 280 -18.35 -4.05 5.33
CA GLN A 280 -18.35 -5.45 5.76
C GLN A 280 -17.37 -5.67 6.93
N PHE A 281 -16.22 -4.99 6.91
CA PHE A 281 -15.21 -5.13 7.94
C PHE A 281 -15.33 -4.14 9.11
N ASN A 282 -16.37 -3.31 9.14
CA ASN A 282 -16.55 -2.31 10.20
C ASN A 282 -16.58 -2.97 11.60
N LEU A 283 -15.68 -2.52 12.49
CA LEU A 283 -15.54 -3.09 13.83
C LEU A 283 -16.67 -2.71 14.79
N GLU A 284 -17.58 -1.82 14.41
CA GLU A 284 -18.80 -1.53 15.15
C GLU A 284 -19.98 -2.39 14.69
N SER A 285 -19.91 -3.03 13.52
CA SER A 285 -21.00 -3.85 13.00
C SER A 285 -21.02 -5.26 13.61
N ASP A 286 -22.18 -5.92 13.50
CA ASP A 286 -22.29 -7.34 13.79
C ASP A 286 -21.48 -8.15 12.76
N VAL A 287 -20.53 -8.95 13.24
CA VAL A 287 -19.68 -9.81 12.40
C VAL A 287 -20.50 -10.86 11.64
N LYS A 288 -21.70 -11.22 12.13
CA LYS A 288 -22.63 -12.10 11.41
C LYS A 288 -23.16 -11.51 10.10
N ALA A 289 -23.02 -10.19 9.92
CA ALA A 289 -23.42 -9.52 8.70
C ALA A 289 -22.33 -9.58 7.60
N VAL A 290 -21.13 -10.07 7.92
CA VAL A 290 -20.07 -10.28 6.93
C VAL A 290 -20.52 -11.34 5.93
N ASP A 291 -20.60 -10.97 4.65
CA ASP A 291 -20.85 -11.90 3.55
C ASP A 291 -19.54 -12.13 2.77
N PRO A 292 -18.86 -13.28 2.97
CA PRO A 292 -17.59 -13.55 2.30
C PRO A 292 -17.69 -13.57 0.78
N ALA A 293 -18.80 -14.09 0.23
CA ALA A 293 -18.98 -14.17 -1.21
C ALA A 293 -19.20 -12.77 -1.81
N ALA A 294 -19.97 -11.92 -1.12
CA ALA A 294 -20.17 -10.54 -1.57
C ALA A 294 -18.88 -9.70 -1.44
N VAL A 295 -18.09 -9.90 -0.38
CA VAL A 295 -16.77 -9.26 -0.22
C VAL A 295 -15.83 -9.68 -1.35
N ASN A 296 -15.71 -10.98 -1.61
CA ASN A 296 -14.91 -11.52 -2.71
C ASN A 296 -15.31 -10.90 -4.05
N LYS A 297 -16.60 -10.93 -4.38
CA LYS A 297 -17.15 -10.32 -5.59
C LYS A 297 -16.84 -8.83 -5.70
N ALA A 298 -16.90 -8.08 -4.60
CA ALA A 298 -16.53 -6.67 -4.59
C ALA A 298 -15.04 -6.45 -4.92
N PHE A 299 -14.13 -7.27 -4.38
CA PHE A 299 -12.73 -7.25 -4.80
C PHE A 299 -12.55 -7.61 -6.28
N VAL A 300 -13.21 -8.66 -6.76
CA VAL A 300 -13.13 -9.09 -8.16
C VAL A 300 -13.58 -7.98 -9.11
N ARG A 301 -14.72 -7.32 -8.82
CA ARG A 301 -15.15 -6.15 -9.59
C ARG A 301 -14.15 -5.00 -9.50
N GLY A 302 -13.65 -4.70 -8.31
CA GLY A 302 -12.69 -3.61 -8.10
C GLY A 302 -11.40 -3.79 -8.89
N PHE A 303 -10.76 -4.97 -8.79
CA PHE A 303 -9.54 -5.26 -9.53
C PHE A 303 -9.77 -5.39 -11.04
N ALA A 304 -10.92 -5.89 -11.48
CA ALA A 304 -11.26 -5.90 -12.91
C ALA A 304 -11.45 -4.47 -13.47
N LYS A 305 -12.07 -3.55 -12.71
CA LYS A 305 -12.19 -2.13 -13.06
C LYS A 305 -10.81 -1.46 -13.14
N ILE A 306 -9.96 -1.70 -12.15
CA ILE A 306 -8.57 -1.23 -12.17
C ILE A 306 -7.87 -1.73 -13.45
N ALA A 307 -7.94 -3.02 -13.75
CA ALA A 307 -7.30 -3.55 -14.96
C ALA A 307 -7.81 -2.86 -16.24
N ILE A 308 -9.11 -2.55 -16.33
CA ILE A 308 -9.69 -1.78 -17.44
C ILE A 308 -9.07 -0.37 -17.52
N ASP A 309 -8.96 0.33 -16.39
CA ASP A 309 -8.38 1.68 -16.32
C ASP A 309 -6.91 1.68 -16.74
N GLU A 310 -6.11 0.73 -16.26
CA GLU A 310 -4.70 0.56 -16.61
C GLU A 310 -4.52 0.32 -18.13
N TYR A 311 -5.37 -0.53 -18.71
CA TYR A 311 -5.39 -0.72 -20.17
C TYR A 311 -5.86 0.53 -20.93
N GLY A 312 -6.74 1.33 -20.33
CA GLY A 312 -7.14 2.64 -20.83
C GLY A 312 -5.96 3.61 -20.89
N GLU A 313 -5.23 3.77 -19.79
CA GLU A 313 -4.03 4.60 -19.72
C GLU A 313 -2.94 4.11 -20.70
N SER A 314 -2.76 2.78 -20.79
CA SER A 314 -1.84 2.18 -21.77
C SER A 314 -2.18 2.53 -23.22
N LYS A 315 -3.46 2.61 -23.55
CA LYS A 315 -3.92 3.05 -24.86
C LYS A 315 -3.62 4.53 -25.12
N GLU A 316 -3.82 5.39 -24.12
CA GLU A 316 -3.59 6.83 -24.23
C GLU A 316 -2.10 7.15 -24.43
N LEU A 317 -1.22 6.39 -23.78
CA LEU A 317 0.23 6.60 -23.79
C LEU A 317 0.96 5.72 -24.81
N PHE A 318 0.23 5.13 -25.77
CA PHE A 318 0.77 4.11 -26.65
C PHE A 318 1.98 4.62 -27.45
N GLY A 319 3.08 3.86 -27.39
CA GLY A 319 4.37 4.23 -28.01
C GLY A 319 5.38 4.82 -27.02
N GLU A 320 4.95 5.13 -25.80
CA GLU A 320 5.80 5.49 -24.66
C GLU A 320 6.04 4.27 -23.77
N ASP A 321 7.13 4.31 -22.99
CA ASP A 321 7.46 3.25 -22.02
C ASP A 321 6.35 3.09 -20.97
N LYS A 322 5.65 4.18 -20.64
CA LYS A 322 4.53 4.16 -19.70
C LYS A 322 3.36 3.30 -20.17
N ALA A 323 3.11 3.17 -21.47
CA ALA A 323 2.11 2.22 -21.98
C ALA A 323 2.51 0.77 -21.72
N VAL A 324 3.80 0.43 -21.80
CA VAL A 324 4.26 -0.91 -21.45
C VAL A 324 4.02 -1.20 -19.97
N ILE A 325 4.28 -0.20 -19.12
CA ILE A 325 4.12 -0.29 -17.66
C ILE A 325 2.64 -0.50 -17.30
N THR A 326 1.73 0.34 -17.79
CA THR A 326 0.30 0.25 -17.46
C THR A 326 -0.36 -0.96 -18.13
N GLY A 327 0.09 -1.37 -19.32
CA GLY A 327 -0.28 -2.64 -19.92
C GLY A 327 0.10 -3.85 -19.05
N LEU A 328 1.27 -3.82 -18.41
CA LEU A 328 1.68 -4.84 -17.44
C LEU A 328 0.87 -4.75 -16.15
N GLU A 329 0.59 -3.55 -15.63
CA GLU A 329 -0.26 -3.35 -14.45
C GLU A 329 -1.64 -3.99 -14.67
N GLY A 330 -2.28 -3.75 -15.83
CA GLY A 330 -3.53 -4.40 -16.20
C GLY A 330 -3.46 -5.94 -16.23
N ALA A 331 -2.34 -6.50 -16.69
CA ALA A 331 -2.11 -7.95 -16.67
C ALA A 331 -1.94 -8.49 -15.24
N LEU A 332 -1.23 -7.77 -14.37
CA LEU A 332 -1.01 -8.16 -12.99
C LEU A 332 -2.29 -8.06 -12.15
N PHE A 333 -3.17 -7.09 -12.43
CA PHE A 333 -4.49 -7.02 -11.77
C PHE A 333 -5.41 -8.17 -12.18
N ILE A 334 -5.30 -8.69 -13.40
CA ILE A 334 -5.95 -9.96 -13.79
C ILE A 334 -5.40 -11.12 -12.95
N ASP A 335 -4.08 -11.19 -12.76
CA ASP A 335 -3.44 -12.26 -11.97
C ASP A 335 -3.86 -12.23 -10.49
N ILE A 336 -4.05 -11.05 -9.88
CA ILE A 336 -4.51 -10.91 -8.49
C ILE A 336 -5.79 -11.73 -8.25
N ILE A 337 -6.74 -11.68 -9.17
CA ILE A 337 -8.06 -12.33 -9.09
C ILE A 337 -8.15 -13.62 -9.94
N GLY A 338 -7.01 -14.21 -10.32
CA GLY A 338 -6.98 -15.29 -11.30
C GLY A 338 -7.82 -16.53 -10.92
N GLU A 339 -7.78 -16.95 -9.66
CA GLU A 339 -8.59 -18.09 -9.17
C GLU A 339 -10.10 -17.79 -9.20
N ASP A 340 -10.47 -16.53 -8.95
CA ASP A 340 -11.88 -16.10 -9.03
C ASP A 340 -12.35 -16.04 -10.48
N ILE A 341 -11.49 -15.60 -11.41
CA ILE A 341 -11.79 -15.65 -12.85
C ILE A 341 -11.96 -17.09 -13.32
N LYS A 342 -11.09 -18.02 -12.90
CA LYS A 342 -11.25 -19.46 -13.20
C LYS A 342 -12.60 -19.98 -12.69
N THR A 343 -13.01 -19.56 -11.49
CA THR A 343 -14.31 -19.93 -10.92
C THR A 343 -15.49 -19.34 -11.71
N LEU A 344 -15.39 -18.10 -12.18
CA LEU A 344 -16.48 -17.39 -12.87
C LEU A 344 -16.62 -17.76 -14.36
N LEU A 345 -15.51 -18.01 -15.03
CA LEU A 345 -15.42 -18.16 -16.49
C LEU A 345 -14.82 -19.49 -16.95
N GLY A 346 -14.15 -20.24 -16.07
CA GLY A 346 -13.43 -21.48 -16.39
C GLY A 346 -11.94 -21.26 -16.67
N GLU A 347 -11.15 -22.34 -16.54
CA GLU A 347 -9.70 -22.31 -16.73
C GLU A 347 -9.28 -21.87 -18.14
N ASP A 348 -9.98 -22.35 -19.18
CA ASP A 348 -9.67 -21.99 -20.58
C ASP A 348 -9.87 -20.49 -20.86
N ALA A 349 -10.91 -19.90 -20.26
CA ALA A 349 -11.18 -18.47 -20.40
C ALA A 349 -10.11 -17.63 -19.66
N TYR A 350 -9.73 -18.05 -18.45
CA TYR A 350 -8.63 -17.42 -17.71
C TYR A 350 -7.32 -17.50 -18.49
N LYS A 351 -6.96 -18.70 -18.99
CA LYS A 351 -5.75 -18.91 -19.79
C LYS A 351 -5.75 -17.99 -21.02
N THR A 352 -6.83 -17.98 -21.79
CA THR A 352 -6.98 -17.11 -22.97
C THR A 352 -6.82 -15.63 -22.60
N LEU A 353 -7.40 -15.19 -21.49
CA LEU A 353 -7.29 -13.82 -21.02
C LEU A 353 -5.84 -13.47 -20.66
N THR A 354 -5.14 -14.33 -19.92
CA THR A 354 -3.73 -14.11 -19.54
C THR A 354 -2.78 -14.12 -20.73
N GLU A 355 -3.00 -15.02 -21.70
CA GLU A 355 -2.21 -15.05 -22.95
C GLU A 355 -2.39 -13.76 -23.75
N LYS A 356 -3.62 -13.24 -23.84
CA LYS A 356 -3.90 -11.95 -24.50
C LYS A 356 -3.28 -10.77 -23.76
N ALA A 357 -3.35 -10.76 -22.42
CA ALA A 357 -2.75 -9.72 -21.60
C ALA A 357 -1.23 -9.67 -21.81
N GLN A 358 -0.56 -10.83 -21.76
CA GLN A 358 0.87 -10.94 -22.06
C GLN A 358 1.20 -10.49 -23.49
N LYS A 359 0.39 -10.93 -24.47
CA LYS A 359 0.56 -10.53 -25.87
C LYS A 359 0.46 -9.03 -26.05
N TYR A 360 -0.47 -8.39 -25.34
CA TYR A 360 -0.63 -6.94 -25.38
C TYR A 360 0.61 -6.20 -24.86
N VAL A 361 1.20 -6.65 -23.74
CA VAL A 361 2.45 -6.07 -23.22
C VAL A 361 3.58 -6.18 -24.24
N GLU A 362 3.73 -7.33 -24.91
CA GLU A 362 4.71 -7.50 -25.99
C GLU A 362 4.45 -6.55 -27.17
N THR A 363 3.18 -6.40 -27.56
CA THR A 363 2.76 -5.52 -28.64
C THR A 363 3.01 -4.04 -28.29
N ALA A 364 2.77 -3.63 -27.04
CA ALA A 364 3.11 -2.29 -26.55
C ALA A 364 4.63 -2.04 -26.59
N LYS A 365 5.45 -3.03 -26.18
CA LYS A 365 6.93 -2.97 -26.30
C LYS A 365 7.37 -2.81 -27.76
N ALA A 366 6.72 -3.53 -28.67
CA ALA A 366 7.00 -3.46 -30.10
C ALA A 366 6.43 -2.19 -30.79
N LYS A 367 5.63 -1.39 -30.06
CA LYS A 367 4.94 -0.18 -30.57
C LYS A 367 4.02 -0.45 -31.77
N ASP A 368 3.46 -1.65 -31.88
CA ASP A 368 2.50 -2.01 -32.93
C ASP A 368 1.08 -1.61 -32.53
N LYS A 369 0.71 -0.37 -32.89
CA LYS A 369 -0.56 0.25 -32.50
C LYS A 369 -1.79 -0.50 -33.02
N ALA A 370 -1.75 -0.98 -34.26
CA ALA A 370 -2.91 -1.64 -34.88
C ALA A 370 -3.22 -2.98 -34.17
N ALA A 371 -2.18 -3.77 -33.89
CA ALA A 371 -2.34 -5.00 -33.12
C ALA A 371 -2.79 -4.71 -31.68
N GLY A 372 -2.23 -3.67 -31.05
CA GLY A 372 -2.53 -3.30 -29.67
C GLY A 372 -3.98 -2.87 -29.49
N GLU A 373 -4.51 -2.05 -30.40
CA GLU A 373 -5.92 -1.62 -30.36
C GLU A 373 -6.90 -2.80 -30.51
N ALA A 374 -6.59 -3.77 -31.38
CA ALA A 374 -7.42 -4.96 -31.54
C ALA A 374 -7.44 -5.82 -30.26
N GLN A 375 -6.27 -6.04 -29.66
CA GLN A 375 -6.13 -6.83 -28.42
C GLN A 375 -6.83 -6.17 -27.22
N LEU A 376 -6.72 -4.84 -27.08
CA LEU A 376 -7.36 -4.08 -25.99
C LEU A 376 -8.87 -4.24 -25.97
N ASN A 377 -9.52 -4.18 -27.13
CA ASN A 377 -10.98 -4.31 -27.19
C ASN A 377 -11.44 -5.67 -26.64
N GLU A 378 -10.69 -6.74 -26.93
CA GLU A 378 -11.00 -8.08 -26.44
C GLU A 378 -10.72 -8.23 -24.93
N LEU A 379 -9.62 -7.64 -24.45
CA LEU A 379 -9.28 -7.60 -23.03
C LEU A 379 -10.37 -6.89 -22.22
N ILE A 380 -10.72 -5.66 -22.63
CA ILE A 380 -11.74 -4.84 -21.98
C ILE A 380 -13.11 -5.52 -22.03
N SER A 381 -13.47 -6.15 -23.15
CA SER A 381 -14.73 -6.91 -23.25
C SER A 381 -14.79 -8.08 -22.27
N THR A 382 -13.68 -8.80 -22.09
CA THR A 382 -13.61 -9.93 -21.15
C THR A 382 -13.66 -9.44 -19.71
N LEU A 383 -12.93 -8.37 -19.38
CA LEU A 383 -12.94 -7.73 -18.06
C LEU A 383 -14.33 -7.20 -17.69
N ASN A 384 -15.04 -6.57 -18.61
CA ASN A 384 -16.43 -6.17 -18.39
C ASN A 384 -17.34 -7.37 -18.12
N THR A 385 -17.11 -8.49 -18.80
CA THR A 385 -17.85 -9.74 -18.51
C THR A 385 -17.57 -10.24 -17.09
N ILE A 386 -16.33 -10.12 -16.60
CA ILE A 386 -15.97 -10.45 -15.21
C ILE A 386 -16.72 -9.53 -14.25
N VAL A 387 -16.72 -8.22 -14.49
CA VAL A 387 -17.45 -7.23 -13.67
C VAL A 387 -18.93 -7.56 -13.60
N GLU A 388 -19.55 -7.89 -14.72
CA GLU A 388 -20.98 -8.25 -14.79
C GLU A 388 -21.31 -9.56 -14.07
N LYS A 389 -20.47 -10.60 -14.23
CA LYS A 389 -20.67 -11.89 -13.57
C LYS A 389 -20.40 -11.86 -12.07
N ALA A 390 -19.55 -10.93 -11.63
CA ALA A 390 -19.26 -10.71 -10.22
C ALA A 390 -20.28 -9.79 -9.53
N LYS A 391 -21.48 -9.55 -10.10
CA LYS A 391 -22.56 -8.81 -9.43
C LYS A 391 -23.23 -9.58 -8.29
#